data_AF-A0AAD3DX61-F1
#
_entry.id   AF-A0AAD3DX61-F1
#
_cell.length_a   1.000
_cell.length_b   1.000
_cell.length_c   1.000
_cell.angle_alpha   90.00
_cell.angle_beta   90.00
_cell.angle_gamma   90.00
#
_symmetry.space_group_name_H-M   'P 1'
#
loop_
_entity.id
_entity.type
_entity.pdbx_description
1 polymer ?
#
loop_
_entity_poly.entity_id
_entity_poly.type
_entity_poly.pdbx_seq_one_letter_code
_entity_poly.pdbx_strand_id
1 'polypeptide(L)'
;MHTAMASPLHLPNSTPLHRSCRCSQPATALLPSSALRRPLTAPHQRPSPPRPQQQQQQQRRPLPCRSQPPTHTHSHPHPHPRQLPQHPEIGQIIFSAEEIEARVAELGRLVGQEYQHRDLLVLGVLKGAFMFTTDLVRHIYPHPGSLEVDFFKASSYGSGTSSSGVVQLDSAFDWGSVRDKHVLLVEDIIDTGNTLSRLVALMREAGAASVRVCALLDKKARRRVPMQADYTGFECPDEFIVGYGIDYAEKYRNLPYIGSVRPEFIKH
;
A
#
# COMPACT_ATOMS: atom_id res chain seq x y z
N MET A 1 -8.36 -40.58 49.77
CA MET A 1 -8.38 -40.73 51.24
C MET A 1 -8.00 -39.40 51.86
N HIS A 2 -8.92 -38.87 52.67
CA HIS A 2 -8.82 -37.76 53.63
C HIS A 2 -8.39 -36.35 53.17
N THR A 3 -8.90 -35.24 53.70
CA THR A 3 -10.14 -34.80 54.40
C THR A 3 -9.91 -33.31 54.69
N ALA A 4 -10.94 -32.47 54.43
CA ALA A 4 -11.37 -31.18 55.02
C ALA A 4 -10.36 -30.22 55.71
N MET A 5 -10.52 -28.90 55.61
CA MET A 5 -11.50 -28.15 56.43
C MET A 5 -11.80 -26.74 55.86
N ALA A 6 -13.01 -26.27 56.14
CA ALA A 6 -13.64 -25.05 55.66
C ALA A 6 -13.86 -24.00 56.78
N SER A 7 -14.01 -22.74 56.37
CA SER A 7 -14.86 -21.66 56.96
C SER A 7 -14.41 -20.97 58.29
N PRO A 8 -15.00 -19.81 58.71
CA PRO A 8 -15.92 -18.85 58.05
C PRO A 8 -15.69 -17.32 58.31
N LEU A 9 -16.43 -16.48 57.54
CA LEU A 9 -17.20 -15.25 57.87
C LEU A 9 -16.57 -14.05 58.65
N HIS A 10 -16.61 -12.84 58.04
CA HIS A 10 -17.43 -11.70 58.52
C HIS A 10 -17.40 -10.46 57.57
N LEU A 11 -18.57 -10.11 57.04
CA LEU A 11 -19.02 -8.74 56.72
C LEU A 11 -19.90 -8.29 57.92
N PRO A 12 -20.08 -6.99 58.24
CA PRO A 12 -21.15 -6.22 57.55
C PRO A 12 -21.01 -4.68 57.52
N ASN A 13 -22.03 -4.09 56.87
CA ASN A 13 -22.58 -2.73 56.95
C ASN A 13 -22.06 -1.67 55.99
N SER A 14 -22.85 -0.83 55.32
CA SER A 14 -24.30 -0.62 55.03
C SER A 14 -24.53 0.88 55.07
N THR A 15 -25.15 1.40 54.01
CA THR A 15 -26.10 2.54 53.96
C THR A 15 -25.61 4.00 53.85
N PRO A 16 -26.46 4.87 53.23
CA PRO A 16 -26.04 5.89 52.27
C PRO A 16 -26.35 7.33 52.71
N LEU A 17 -25.90 8.33 51.95
CA LEU A 17 -26.41 9.70 52.07
C LEU A 17 -26.81 10.30 50.72
N HIS A 18 -28.12 10.38 50.58
CA HIS A 18 -28.90 11.26 49.71
C HIS A 18 -28.56 12.73 50.03
N ARG A 19 -28.29 13.57 49.02
CA ARG A 19 -28.68 14.98 49.05
C ARG A 19 -29.09 15.47 47.66
N SER A 20 -30.25 16.09 47.67
CA SER A 20 -31.10 16.59 46.60
C SER A 20 -30.72 17.99 46.10
N CYS A 21 -31.07 18.23 44.83
CA CYS A 21 -31.62 19.46 44.25
C CYS A 21 -30.90 20.82 44.43
N ARG A 22 -30.62 21.48 43.29
CA ARG A 22 -31.38 22.67 42.84
C ARG A 22 -31.07 23.07 41.39
N CYS A 23 -32.14 23.40 40.66
CA CYS A 23 -32.18 24.11 39.39
C CYS A 23 -31.82 25.60 39.55
N SER A 24 -31.22 26.18 38.50
CA SER A 24 -31.45 27.55 37.99
C SER A 24 -30.55 27.74 36.75
N GLN A 25 -31.02 27.48 35.53
CA GLN A 25 -31.48 28.46 34.52
C GLN A 25 -30.50 29.58 34.10
N PRO A 26 -30.57 30.04 32.82
CA PRO A 26 -29.44 30.61 32.09
C PRO A 26 -29.39 32.14 32.12
N ALA A 27 -28.20 32.71 32.00
CA ALA A 27 -28.03 34.15 31.84
C ALA A 27 -27.95 34.53 30.35
N THR A 28 -29.02 35.15 29.86
CA THR A 28 -29.09 35.94 28.64
C THR A 28 -28.45 37.30 28.90
N ALA A 29 -27.58 37.78 28.01
CA ALA A 29 -27.17 39.19 28.01
C ALA A 29 -27.16 39.75 26.57
N LEU A 30 -28.07 40.70 26.42
CA LEU A 30 -28.42 41.57 25.31
C LEU A 30 -27.24 42.28 24.60
N LEU A 31 -27.44 42.48 23.30
CA LEU A 31 -26.83 43.50 22.43
C LEU A 31 -27.08 44.93 22.93
N PRO A 32 -26.32 45.91 22.41
CA PRO A 32 -27.04 46.99 21.73
C PRO A 32 -26.52 47.30 20.33
N SER A 33 -27.48 47.81 19.56
CA SER A 33 -27.45 48.25 18.18
C SER A 33 -26.84 49.64 18.03
N SER A 34 -26.04 49.87 16.99
CA SER A 34 -25.90 51.19 16.39
C SER A 34 -25.70 51.07 14.89
N ALA A 35 -26.73 51.51 14.18
CA ALA A 35 -26.85 51.60 12.74
C ALA A 35 -25.86 52.59 12.12
N LEU A 36 -25.34 52.28 10.93
CA LEU A 36 -24.94 53.28 9.95
C LEU A 36 -25.02 52.71 8.51
N ARG A 37 -26.15 53.05 7.88
CA ARG A 37 -26.34 53.48 6.48
C ARG A 37 -25.66 52.66 5.36
N ARG A 38 -26.50 51.88 4.67
CA ARG A 38 -26.32 51.45 3.27
C ARG A 38 -26.52 52.64 2.31
N PRO A 39 -25.72 52.77 1.25
CA PRO A 39 -26.12 53.47 0.04
C PRO A 39 -26.86 52.53 -0.94
N LEU A 40 -27.78 53.14 -1.69
CA LEU A 40 -28.68 52.54 -2.66
C LEU A 40 -27.98 52.00 -3.92
N THR A 41 -28.64 51.00 -4.48
CA THR A 41 -28.39 50.20 -5.68
C THR A 41 -28.21 50.99 -6.98
N ALA A 42 -27.29 50.51 -7.85
CA ALA A 42 -27.38 50.67 -9.31
C ALA A 42 -27.95 49.35 -9.92
N PRO A 43 -28.72 49.39 -11.02
CA PRO A 43 -29.47 48.24 -11.49
C PRO A 43 -28.58 47.28 -12.28
N HIS A 44 -28.34 46.08 -11.74
CA HIS A 44 -27.85 44.97 -12.54
C HIS A 44 -28.99 44.41 -13.41
N GLN A 45 -28.88 44.63 -14.72
CA GLN A 45 -29.71 43.95 -15.71
C GLN A 45 -29.50 42.44 -15.59
N ARG A 46 -30.57 41.70 -15.27
CA ARG A 46 -30.57 40.23 -15.36
C ARG A 46 -30.60 39.84 -16.84
N PRO A 47 -29.72 38.96 -17.32
CA PRO A 47 -29.89 38.40 -18.65
C PRO A 47 -31.15 37.52 -18.69
N SER A 48 -31.99 37.76 -19.70
CA SER A 48 -33.19 36.99 -19.99
C SER A 48 -32.87 35.51 -20.23
N PRO A 49 -33.76 34.56 -19.88
CA PRO A 49 -33.53 33.15 -20.20
C PRO A 49 -33.61 32.94 -21.72
N PRO A 50 -32.79 32.03 -22.30
CA PRO A 50 -32.87 31.72 -23.71
C PRO A 50 -34.20 31.03 -24.03
N ARG A 51 -34.84 31.43 -25.13
CA ARG A 51 -36.04 30.78 -25.68
C ARG A 51 -35.74 29.31 -26.03
N PRO A 52 -36.71 28.39 -25.86
CA PRO A 52 -36.52 27.01 -26.30
C PRO A 52 -36.42 26.98 -27.83
N GLN A 53 -35.25 26.57 -28.33
CA GLN A 53 -35.07 26.24 -29.74
C GLN A 53 -35.85 24.96 -30.03
N GLN A 54 -36.81 25.06 -30.95
CA GLN A 54 -37.49 23.92 -31.54
C GLN A 54 -36.44 22.98 -32.13
N GLN A 55 -36.36 21.75 -31.60
CA GLN A 55 -35.60 20.67 -32.23
C GLN A 55 -36.24 20.36 -33.58
N GLN A 56 -35.63 20.85 -34.66
CA GLN A 56 -35.85 20.27 -35.99
C GLN A 56 -35.31 18.84 -35.94
N GLN A 57 -36.22 17.86 -35.94
CA GLN A 57 -35.90 16.47 -36.25
C GLN A 57 -35.31 16.40 -37.66
N GLN A 58 -33.98 16.47 -37.77
CA GLN A 58 -33.30 16.01 -38.95
C GLN A 58 -33.42 14.48 -38.99
N GLN A 59 -34.33 14.02 -39.86
CA GLN A 59 -34.45 12.62 -40.27
C GLN A 59 -33.08 12.13 -40.74
N ARG A 60 -32.38 11.36 -39.91
CA ARG A 60 -31.17 10.64 -40.33
C ARG A 60 -31.60 9.54 -41.28
N ARG A 61 -31.37 9.73 -42.59
CA ARG A 61 -31.42 8.64 -43.58
C ARG A 61 -30.43 7.55 -43.17
N PRO A 62 -30.80 6.26 -43.18
CA PRO A 62 -29.85 5.18 -42.96
C PRO A 62 -28.84 5.13 -44.10
N LEU A 63 -27.55 5.07 -43.76
CA LEU A 63 -26.46 4.86 -44.72
C LEU A 63 -26.59 3.46 -45.33
N PRO A 64 -26.36 3.28 -46.64
CA PRO A 64 -26.37 1.95 -47.23
C PRO A 64 -25.18 1.14 -46.71
N CYS A 65 -25.46 -0.03 -46.17
CA CYS A 65 -24.48 -1.01 -45.74
C CYS A 65 -23.70 -1.49 -46.98
N ARG A 66 -22.46 -1.00 -47.16
CA ARG A 66 -21.60 -1.42 -48.26
C ARG A 66 -20.87 -2.69 -47.84
N SER A 67 -21.38 -3.83 -48.32
CA SER A 67 -20.75 -5.14 -48.23
C SER A 67 -19.51 -5.20 -49.13
N GLN A 68 -18.32 -5.27 -48.53
CA GLN A 68 -17.15 -6.06 -48.96
C GLN A 68 -15.95 -5.79 -48.01
N PRO A 69 -15.27 -6.81 -47.47
CA PRO A 69 -14.06 -6.62 -46.69
C PRO A 69 -12.83 -6.42 -47.60
N PRO A 70 -11.89 -5.53 -47.28
CA PRO A 70 -10.60 -5.49 -47.98
C PRO A 70 -9.75 -6.68 -47.51
N THR A 71 -9.46 -7.59 -48.43
CA THR A 71 -8.45 -8.65 -48.26
C THR A 71 -7.06 -8.05 -48.42
N HIS A 72 -6.51 -7.50 -47.34
CA HIS A 72 -5.07 -7.29 -47.20
C HIS A 72 -4.64 -7.85 -45.85
N THR A 73 -4.23 -9.11 -45.85
CA THR A 73 -3.48 -9.72 -44.76
C THR A 73 -2.09 -9.09 -44.73
N HIS A 74 -1.97 -7.90 -44.11
CA HIS A 74 -0.70 -7.49 -43.54
C HIS A 74 -0.52 -8.27 -42.25
N SER A 75 0.10 -9.44 -42.37
CA SER A 75 0.72 -10.11 -41.24
C SER A 75 1.81 -9.17 -40.70
N HIS A 76 1.46 -8.38 -39.69
CA HIS A 76 2.47 -7.75 -38.85
C HIS A 76 3.36 -8.87 -38.30
N PRO A 77 4.70 -8.75 -38.38
CA PRO A 77 5.57 -9.69 -37.72
C PRO A 77 5.19 -9.71 -36.24
N HIS A 78 4.85 -10.88 -35.71
CA HIS A 78 4.83 -11.07 -34.27
C HIS A 78 6.18 -10.56 -33.73
N PRO A 79 6.20 -9.71 -32.69
CA PRO A 79 7.46 -9.33 -32.09
C PRO A 79 8.15 -10.63 -31.66
N HIS A 80 9.30 -10.93 -32.27
CA HIS A 80 10.14 -12.02 -31.80
C HIS A 80 10.34 -11.83 -30.29
N PRO A 81 10.23 -12.91 -29.48
CA PRO A 81 10.55 -12.81 -28.07
C PRO A 81 11.94 -12.18 -27.98
N ARG A 82 12.02 -11.02 -27.32
CA ARG A 82 13.28 -10.30 -27.14
C ARG A 82 14.23 -11.30 -26.49
N GLN A 83 15.21 -11.83 -27.21
CA GLN A 83 16.24 -12.68 -26.61
C GLN A 83 16.90 -11.84 -25.54
N LEU A 84 16.67 -12.21 -24.28
CA LEU A 84 17.25 -11.52 -23.15
C LEU A 84 18.77 -11.65 -23.26
N PRO A 85 19.54 -10.56 -23.05
CA PRO A 85 20.99 -10.63 -23.03
C PRO A 85 21.44 -11.72 -22.05
N GLN A 86 22.27 -12.66 -22.53
CA GLN A 86 22.84 -13.65 -21.64
C GLN A 86 23.91 -12.97 -20.79
N HIS A 87 23.59 -12.75 -19.52
CA HIS A 87 24.55 -12.27 -18.53
C HIS A 87 25.39 -13.45 -18.04
N PRO A 88 26.72 -13.48 -18.25
CA PRO A 88 27.55 -14.62 -17.87
C PRO A 88 27.59 -14.83 -16.35
N GLU A 89 27.32 -13.78 -15.57
CA GLU A 89 27.30 -13.83 -14.12
C GLU A 89 26.01 -14.49 -13.57
N ILE A 90 24.95 -14.54 -14.40
CA ILE A 90 23.65 -15.07 -14.00
C ILE A 90 23.61 -16.58 -14.31
N GLY A 91 23.26 -17.34 -13.28
CA GLY A 91 23.08 -18.78 -13.32
C GLY A 91 21.67 -19.14 -13.77
N GLN A 92 20.97 -19.89 -12.92
CA GLN A 92 19.60 -20.33 -13.16
C GLN A 92 18.58 -19.20 -12.94
N ILE A 93 17.50 -19.23 -13.72
CA ILE A 93 16.28 -18.47 -13.44
C ILE A 93 15.58 -19.19 -12.29
N ILE A 94 15.35 -18.48 -11.18
CA ILE A 94 14.65 -19.00 -10.00
C ILE A 94 13.15 -18.76 -10.13
N PHE A 95 12.77 -17.58 -10.63
CA PHE A 95 11.38 -17.22 -10.93
C PHE A 95 11.32 -16.49 -12.27
N SER A 96 10.52 -17.00 -13.19
CA SER A 96 10.30 -16.38 -14.50
C SER A 96 9.45 -15.11 -14.41
N ALA A 97 9.44 -14.31 -15.47
CA ALA A 97 8.61 -13.11 -15.52
C ALA A 97 7.11 -13.45 -15.39
N GLU A 98 6.69 -14.55 -16.02
CA GLU A 98 5.31 -15.04 -16.00
C GLU A 98 4.91 -15.55 -14.61
N GLU A 99 5.80 -16.26 -13.91
CA GLU A 99 5.57 -16.73 -12.54
C GLU A 99 5.42 -15.55 -11.59
N ILE A 100 6.28 -14.54 -11.71
CA ILE A 100 6.22 -13.30 -10.93
C ILE A 100 4.91 -12.58 -11.20
N GLU A 101 4.56 -12.31 -12.47
CA GLU A 101 3.33 -11.62 -12.84
C GLU A 101 2.08 -12.33 -12.27
N ALA A 102 1.99 -13.65 -12.45
CA ALA A 102 0.88 -14.44 -11.95
C ALA A 102 0.76 -14.36 -10.41
N ARG A 103 1.88 -14.43 -9.70
CA ARG A 103 1.90 -14.37 -8.24
C ARG A 103 1.54 -12.98 -7.74
N VAL A 104 2.08 -11.92 -8.33
CA VAL A 104 1.77 -10.53 -7.98
C VAL A 104 0.28 -10.24 -8.22
N ALA A 105 -0.30 -10.73 -9.31
CA ALA A 105 -1.73 -10.61 -9.58
C ALA A 105 -2.60 -11.31 -8.53
N GLU A 106 -2.18 -12.49 -8.05
CA GLU A 106 -2.86 -13.19 -6.96
C GLU A 106 -2.81 -12.38 -5.65
N LEU A 107 -1.63 -11.91 -5.26
CA LEU A 107 -1.45 -11.09 -4.06
C LEU A 107 -2.26 -9.80 -4.11
N GLY A 108 -2.26 -9.11 -5.26
CA GLY A 108 -3.03 -7.87 -5.46
C GLY A 108 -4.53 -8.08 -5.25
N ARG A 109 -5.08 -9.21 -5.74
CA ARG A 109 -6.49 -9.56 -5.50
C ARG A 109 -6.79 -9.84 -4.02
N LEU A 110 -5.91 -10.56 -3.33
CA LEU A 110 -6.07 -10.85 -1.90
C LEU A 110 -6.08 -9.56 -1.07
N VAL A 111 -5.09 -8.69 -1.31
CA VAL A 111 -5.00 -7.37 -0.67
C VAL A 111 -6.23 -6.53 -1.00
N GLY A 112 -6.61 -6.44 -2.27
CA GLY A 112 -7.78 -5.66 -2.69
C GLY A 112 -9.06 -6.09 -1.97
N GLN A 113 -9.28 -7.39 -1.82
CA GLN A 113 -10.44 -7.93 -1.10
C GLN A 113 -10.40 -7.59 0.40
N GLU A 114 -9.25 -7.74 1.07
CA GLU A 114 -9.14 -7.45 2.50
C GLU A 114 -9.40 -5.96 2.83
N TYR A 115 -9.05 -5.06 1.90
CA TYR A 115 -9.11 -3.61 2.11
C TYR A 115 -10.27 -2.92 1.39
N GLN A 116 -11.27 -3.65 0.92
CA GLN A 116 -12.32 -3.13 0.02
C GLN A 116 -13.08 -1.88 0.54
N HIS A 117 -13.14 -1.68 1.86
CA HIS A 117 -13.85 -0.56 2.50
C HIS A 117 -12.98 0.21 3.48
N ARG A 118 -11.66 0.21 3.25
CA ARG A 118 -10.66 0.79 4.13
C ARG A 118 -9.77 1.76 3.38
N ASP A 119 -9.27 2.76 4.09
CA ASP A 119 -8.25 3.68 3.59
C ASP A 119 -6.89 2.99 3.72
N LEU A 120 -6.33 2.62 2.56
CA LEU A 120 -5.09 1.86 2.45
C LEU A 120 -3.94 2.75 2.00
N LEU A 121 -2.86 2.80 2.79
CA LEU A 121 -1.57 3.33 2.37
C LEU A 121 -0.66 2.16 2.01
N VAL A 122 -0.28 2.05 0.74
CA VAL A 122 0.75 1.12 0.28
C VAL A 122 2.09 1.83 0.36
N LEU A 123 2.99 1.34 1.22
CA LEU A 123 4.31 1.93 1.42
C LEU A 123 5.41 0.99 0.92
N GLY A 124 6.00 1.31 -0.22
CA GLY A 124 7.09 0.53 -0.81
C GLY A 124 8.45 0.87 -0.20
N VAL A 125 9.23 -0.15 0.18
CA VAL A 125 10.58 0.05 0.73
C VAL A 125 11.61 0.16 -0.40
N LEU A 126 12.25 1.33 -0.50
CA LEU A 126 13.24 1.63 -1.50
C LEU A 126 14.63 1.07 -1.13
N LYS A 127 15.43 0.68 -2.13
CA LYS A 127 15.13 0.74 -3.58
C LYS A 127 14.47 -0.52 -4.11
N GLY A 128 14.73 -1.68 -3.52
CA GLY A 128 14.48 -2.97 -4.14
C GLY A 128 13.01 -3.25 -4.46
N ALA A 129 12.09 -2.85 -3.57
CA ALA A 129 10.67 -3.17 -3.71
C ALA A 129 9.92 -2.36 -4.78
N PHE A 130 10.54 -1.38 -5.45
CA PHE A 130 9.80 -0.45 -6.30
C PHE A 130 9.05 -1.13 -7.45
N MET A 131 9.66 -2.11 -8.13
CA MET A 131 9.01 -2.85 -9.23
C MET A 131 7.84 -3.66 -8.71
N PHE A 132 8.07 -4.45 -7.66
CA PHE A 132 7.02 -5.25 -7.03
C PHE A 132 5.86 -4.36 -6.54
N THR A 133 6.16 -3.23 -5.90
CA THR A 133 5.16 -2.27 -5.42
C THR A 133 4.31 -1.76 -6.59
N THR A 134 4.94 -1.30 -7.68
CA THR A 134 4.19 -0.76 -8.84
C THR A 134 3.34 -1.81 -9.55
N ASP A 135 3.77 -3.07 -9.55
CA ASP A 135 3.03 -4.15 -10.18
C ASP A 135 1.86 -4.58 -9.28
N LEU A 136 2.11 -4.73 -7.97
CA LEU A 136 1.11 -5.09 -6.98
C LEU A 136 -0.06 -4.09 -6.95
N VAL A 137 0.22 -2.78 -6.87
CA VAL A 137 -0.84 -1.76 -6.76
C VAL A 137 -1.78 -1.74 -7.98
N ARG A 138 -1.29 -2.10 -9.18
CA ARG A 138 -2.12 -2.21 -10.38
C ARG A 138 -3.14 -3.35 -10.27
N HIS A 139 -2.80 -4.41 -9.55
CA HIS A 139 -3.68 -5.57 -9.33
C HIS A 139 -4.62 -5.43 -8.11
N ILE A 140 -4.45 -4.39 -7.28
CA ILE A 140 -5.37 -4.10 -6.16
C ILE A 140 -6.70 -3.49 -6.65
N TYR A 141 -6.68 -2.73 -7.75
CA TYR A 141 -7.87 -2.12 -8.36
C TYR A 141 -8.96 -3.17 -8.72
N PRO A 142 -10.27 -2.85 -8.60
CA PRO A 142 -10.91 -1.60 -8.15
C PRO A 142 -11.23 -1.54 -6.65
N HIS A 143 -10.71 -2.46 -5.84
CA HIS A 143 -11.38 -2.84 -4.60
C HIS A 143 -11.29 -1.85 -3.43
N PRO A 144 -10.17 -1.18 -3.11
CA PRO A 144 -10.07 -0.42 -1.86
C PRO A 144 -10.98 0.81 -1.81
N GLY A 145 -11.36 1.23 -0.61
CA GLY A 145 -12.17 2.44 -0.40
C GLY A 145 -11.42 3.69 -0.87
N SER A 146 -10.18 3.84 -0.40
CA SER A 146 -9.18 4.75 -0.96
C SER A 146 -7.80 4.09 -0.93
N LEU A 147 -6.94 4.43 -1.89
CA LEU A 147 -5.57 3.92 -1.96
C LEU A 147 -4.59 5.05 -2.22
N GLU A 148 -3.63 5.19 -1.33
CA GLU A 148 -2.45 6.04 -1.49
C GLU A 148 -1.21 5.17 -1.68
N VAL A 149 -0.25 5.65 -2.46
CA VAL A 149 1.06 5.00 -2.63
C VAL A 149 2.13 5.99 -2.23
N ASP A 150 3.03 5.55 -1.36
CA ASP A 150 4.22 6.31 -0.99
C ASP A 150 5.42 5.36 -0.89
N PHE A 151 6.61 5.92 -0.74
CA PHE A 151 7.86 5.17 -0.67
C PHE A 151 8.67 5.57 0.55
N PHE A 152 9.33 4.58 1.15
CA PHE A 152 10.19 4.77 2.31
C PHE A 152 11.60 4.26 2.02
N LYS A 153 12.63 5.07 2.28
CA LYS A 153 14.02 4.64 2.15
C LYS A 153 14.55 4.12 3.47
N ALA A 154 14.89 2.83 3.52
CA ALA A 154 15.67 2.25 4.60
C ALA A 154 17.06 1.88 4.07
N SER A 155 18.11 2.20 4.83
CA SER A 155 19.48 1.77 4.50
C SER A 155 20.11 1.07 5.70
N SER A 156 20.64 -0.13 5.51
CA SER A 156 21.42 -0.82 6.54
C SER A 156 22.83 -0.26 6.59
N TYR A 157 23.40 -0.06 7.79
CA TYR A 157 24.81 0.30 7.94
C TYR A 157 25.69 -0.91 7.57
N GLY A 158 26.74 -0.69 6.77
CA GLY A 158 27.76 -1.69 6.42
C GLY A 158 27.86 -1.94 4.92
N SER A 159 29.02 -1.62 4.33
CA SER A 159 29.34 -1.79 2.90
C SER A 159 29.69 -3.25 2.52
N GLY A 160 29.07 -4.24 3.17
CA GLY A 160 29.38 -5.65 2.99
C GLY A 160 28.13 -6.55 3.06
N THR A 161 28.31 -7.84 2.80
CA THR A 161 27.24 -8.86 2.76
C THR A 161 26.58 -9.17 4.11
N SER A 162 26.92 -8.42 5.16
CA SER A 162 26.39 -8.58 6.52
C SER A 162 25.74 -7.29 7.02
N SER A 163 24.44 -7.34 7.35
CA SER A 163 23.77 -6.20 8.00
C SER A 163 24.35 -6.00 9.41
N SER A 164 24.81 -4.78 9.72
CA SER A 164 25.23 -4.39 11.09
C SER A 164 24.10 -4.41 12.13
N GLY A 165 22.86 -4.69 11.71
CA GLY A 165 21.66 -4.60 12.55
C GLY A 165 21.16 -3.16 12.76
N VAL A 166 21.97 -2.15 12.44
CA VAL A 166 21.59 -0.73 12.54
C VAL A 166 21.00 -0.29 11.20
N VAL A 167 19.70 -0.06 11.20
CA VAL A 167 18.97 0.50 10.05
C VAL A 167 18.91 2.02 10.19
N GLN A 168 19.39 2.76 9.20
CA GLN A 168 19.07 4.17 9.06
C GLN A 168 17.75 4.31 8.32
N LEU A 169 16.85 5.06 8.95
CA LEU A 169 15.52 5.36 8.47
C LEU A 169 15.56 6.74 7.82
N ASP A 170 14.79 6.93 6.76
CA ASP A 170 14.65 8.24 6.13
C ASP A 170 14.13 9.26 7.17
N SER A 171 14.97 10.24 7.51
CA SER A 171 14.63 11.29 8.45
C SER A 171 13.58 12.26 7.89
N ALA A 172 13.37 12.28 6.58
CA ALA A 172 12.40 13.15 5.91
C ALA A 172 11.01 12.52 5.77
N PHE A 173 10.83 11.25 6.15
CA PHE A 173 9.54 10.60 6.07
C PHE A 173 8.53 11.25 7.04
N ASP A 174 7.38 11.67 6.51
CA ASP A 174 6.30 12.23 7.33
C ASP A 174 5.54 11.11 8.03
N TRP A 175 5.91 10.82 9.27
CA TRP A 175 5.21 9.87 10.13
C TRP A 175 3.75 10.25 10.43
N GLY A 176 3.33 11.49 10.19
CA GLY A 176 1.93 11.89 10.26
C GLY A 176 1.06 11.22 9.18
N SER A 177 1.65 10.88 8.04
CA SER A 177 0.94 10.28 6.89
C SER A 177 0.35 8.91 7.17
N VAL A 178 0.91 8.15 8.13
CA VAL A 178 0.45 6.80 8.48
C VAL A 178 -0.66 6.77 9.53
N ARG A 179 -0.91 7.88 10.23
CA ARG A 179 -1.86 7.95 11.35
C ARG A 179 -3.27 7.62 10.89
N ASP A 180 -3.97 6.80 11.65
CA ASP A 180 -5.34 6.33 11.44
C ASP A 180 -5.57 5.59 10.10
N LYS A 181 -4.50 5.28 9.33
CA LYS A 181 -4.58 4.52 8.08
C LYS A 181 -4.24 3.06 8.28
N HIS A 182 -4.78 2.21 7.40
CA HIS A 182 -4.27 0.87 7.25
C HIS A 182 -3.03 0.91 6.35
N VAL A 183 -1.89 0.44 6.84
CA VAL A 183 -0.63 0.46 6.10
C VAL A 183 -0.27 -0.95 5.62
N LEU A 184 0.03 -1.07 4.33
CA LEU A 184 0.66 -2.24 3.74
C LEU A 184 2.11 -1.90 3.38
N LEU A 185 3.05 -2.40 4.17
CA LEU A 185 4.48 -2.34 3.85
C LEU A 185 4.80 -3.35 2.75
N VAL A 186 5.44 -2.88 1.67
CA VAL A 186 5.83 -3.71 0.53
C VAL A 186 7.35 -3.80 0.44
N GLU A 187 7.89 -5.02 0.50
CA GLU A 187 9.33 -5.31 0.47
C GLU A 187 9.64 -6.33 -0.65
N ASP A 188 10.82 -6.24 -1.27
CA ASP A 188 11.28 -7.23 -2.24
C ASP A 188 11.72 -8.54 -1.57
N ILE A 189 12.47 -8.45 -0.47
CA ILE A 189 13.01 -9.63 0.22
C ILE A 189 13.05 -9.46 1.73
N ILE A 190 12.57 -10.48 2.44
CA ILE A 190 12.83 -10.63 3.87
C ILE A 190 13.98 -11.62 4.09
N ASP A 191 15.10 -11.07 4.57
CA ASP A 191 16.26 -11.84 5.04
C ASP A 191 16.16 -11.97 6.59
N THR A 192 16.95 -11.20 7.34
CA THR A 192 16.96 -11.30 8.82
C THR A 192 15.64 -10.89 9.49
N GLY A 193 14.85 -10.02 8.84
CA GLY A 193 13.60 -9.46 9.36
C GLY A 193 13.73 -8.22 10.25
N ASN A 194 14.96 -7.76 10.55
CA ASN A 194 15.20 -6.65 11.48
C ASN A 194 14.61 -5.31 10.99
N THR A 195 14.84 -4.97 9.72
CA THR A 195 14.35 -3.72 9.10
C THR A 195 12.84 -3.61 9.19
N LEU A 196 12.12 -4.62 8.69
CA LEU A 196 10.67 -4.65 8.72
C LEU A 196 10.12 -4.64 10.15
N SER A 197 10.75 -5.37 11.08
CA SER A 197 10.30 -5.39 12.48
C SER A 197 10.34 -4.00 13.11
N ARG A 198 11.40 -3.24 12.83
CA ARG A 198 11.53 -1.87 13.29
C ARG A 198 10.52 -0.94 12.62
N LEU A 199 10.34 -1.04 11.31
CA LEU A 199 9.36 -0.20 10.58
C LEU A 199 7.93 -0.43 11.08
N VAL A 200 7.54 -1.69 11.26
CA VAL A 200 6.23 -2.05 11.79
C VAL A 200 6.01 -1.47 13.18
N ALA A 201 7.01 -1.55 14.07
CA ALA A 201 6.93 -0.96 15.41
C ALA A 201 6.72 0.56 15.35
N LEU A 202 7.54 1.27 14.55
CA LEU A 202 7.48 2.72 14.44
C LEU A 202 6.16 3.23 13.84
N MET A 203 5.60 2.52 12.84
CA MET A 203 4.30 2.89 12.27
C MET A 203 3.15 2.71 13.26
N ARG A 204 3.21 1.66 14.09
CA ARG A 204 2.24 1.45 15.17
C ARG A 204 2.34 2.57 16.21
N GLU A 205 3.56 2.93 16.60
CA GLU A 205 3.82 4.06 17.51
C GLU A 205 3.35 5.40 16.93
N ALA A 206 3.46 5.59 15.61
CA ALA A 206 2.96 6.78 14.91
C ALA A 206 1.42 6.85 14.82
N GLY A 207 0.72 5.75 15.15
CA GLY A 207 -0.74 5.69 15.23
C GLY A 207 -1.42 5.08 14.01
N ALA A 208 -0.76 4.20 13.25
CA ALA A 208 -1.41 3.46 12.17
C ALA A 208 -2.55 2.55 12.71
N ALA A 209 -3.69 2.51 12.00
CA ALA A 209 -4.85 1.69 12.38
C ALA A 209 -4.55 0.19 12.26
N SER A 210 -3.74 -0.20 11.27
CA SER A 210 -3.13 -1.52 11.19
C SER A 210 -1.85 -1.44 10.37
N VAL A 211 -0.90 -2.35 10.61
CA VAL A 211 0.27 -2.52 9.75
C VAL A 211 0.36 -3.98 9.33
N ARG A 212 0.34 -4.22 8.02
CA ARG A 212 0.57 -5.51 7.37
C ARG A 212 1.81 -5.45 6.50
N VAL A 213 2.42 -6.60 6.23
CA VAL A 213 3.61 -6.74 5.39
C VAL A 213 3.30 -7.65 4.21
N CYS A 214 3.60 -7.18 3.00
CA CYS A 214 3.60 -7.96 1.77
C CYS A 214 5.03 -8.02 1.23
N ALA A 215 5.63 -9.21 1.21
CA ALA A 215 6.98 -9.40 0.70
C ALA A 215 6.98 -10.30 -0.53
N LEU A 216 7.75 -9.93 -1.56
CA LEU A 216 7.89 -10.78 -2.74
C LEU A 216 8.62 -12.08 -2.39
N LEU A 217 9.74 -12.00 -1.66
CA LEU A 217 10.56 -13.15 -1.29
C LEU A 217 10.73 -13.27 0.23
N ASP A 218 10.70 -14.50 0.74
CA ASP A 218 11.01 -14.79 2.14
C ASP A 218 12.11 -15.84 2.26
N LYS A 219 13.28 -15.45 2.78
CA LYS A 219 14.40 -16.33 3.10
C LYS A 219 14.33 -16.79 4.55
N LYS A 220 13.39 -17.69 4.84
CA LYS A 220 13.16 -18.21 6.21
C LYS A 220 14.42 -18.74 6.87
N ALA A 221 15.34 -19.34 6.11
CA ALA A 221 16.61 -19.88 6.61
C ALA A 221 17.52 -18.82 7.27
N ARG A 222 17.37 -17.53 6.94
CA ARG A 222 18.19 -16.43 7.49
C ARG A 222 17.52 -15.62 8.59
N ARG A 223 16.30 -16.00 8.99
CA ARG A 223 15.48 -15.26 9.94
C ARG A 223 16.18 -15.12 11.30
N ARG A 224 16.22 -13.89 11.84
CA ARG A 224 16.82 -13.60 13.16
C ARG A 224 15.82 -13.09 14.20
N VAL A 225 14.64 -12.66 13.77
CA VAL A 225 13.57 -12.12 14.63
C VAL A 225 12.23 -12.76 14.27
N PRO A 226 11.24 -12.83 15.19
CA PRO A 226 9.92 -13.41 14.94
C PRO A 226 9.06 -12.48 14.08
N MET A 227 9.46 -12.29 12.83
CA MET A 227 8.75 -11.50 11.82
C MET A 227 8.28 -12.44 10.72
N GLN A 228 7.03 -12.31 10.32
CA GLN A 228 6.42 -13.02 9.20
C GLN A 228 5.65 -12.02 8.36
N ALA A 229 5.71 -12.16 7.04
CA ALA A 229 4.85 -11.39 6.17
C ALA A 229 3.41 -11.90 6.28
N ASP A 230 2.45 -11.00 6.18
CA ASP A 230 1.04 -11.36 6.06
C ASP A 230 0.74 -11.89 4.65
N TYR A 231 1.50 -11.41 3.65
CA TYR A 231 1.45 -11.88 2.28
C TYR A 231 2.88 -12.17 1.78
N THR A 232 3.13 -13.40 1.33
CA THR A 232 4.42 -13.82 0.78
C THR A 232 4.25 -14.21 -0.68
N GLY A 233 5.05 -13.63 -1.58
CA GLY A 233 5.11 -14.07 -2.98
C GLY A 233 5.68 -15.47 -3.08
N PHE A 234 6.95 -15.64 -2.73
CA PHE A 234 7.66 -16.89 -2.83
C PHE A 234 8.53 -17.13 -1.61
N GLU A 235 8.60 -18.39 -1.17
CA GLU A 235 9.68 -18.83 -0.30
C GLU A 235 10.94 -18.99 -1.15
N CYS A 236 12.04 -18.37 -0.73
CA CYS A 236 13.28 -18.32 -1.50
C CYS A 236 14.38 -19.08 -0.75
N PRO A 237 15.12 -19.98 -1.43
CA PRO A 237 16.29 -20.63 -0.83
C PRO A 237 17.38 -19.61 -0.48
N ASP A 238 18.38 -20.05 0.29
CA ASP A 238 19.53 -19.22 0.63
C ASP A 238 20.52 -19.12 -0.55
N GLU A 239 20.08 -18.48 -1.62
CA GLU A 239 20.86 -18.21 -2.83
C GLU A 239 21.09 -16.71 -3.01
N PHE A 240 22.23 -16.33 -3.57
CA PHE A 240 22.46 -14.94 -3.96
C PHE A 240 21.71 -14.68 -5.27
N ILE A 241 20.74 -13.77 -5.25
CA ILE A 241 19.78 -13.57 -6.35
C ILE A 241 19.75 -12.10 -6.79
N VAL A 242 19.35 -11.88 -8.04
CA VAL A 242 19.15 -10.54 -8.63
C VAL A 242 17.98 -10.55 -9.61
N GLY A 243 17.54 -9.36 -9.98
CA GLY A 243 16.44 -9.16 -10.93
C GLY A 243 15.15 -8.73 -10.26
N TYR A 244 14.24 -8.17 -11.06
CA TYR A 244 12.94 -7.68 -10.61
C TYR A 244 13.02 -6.77 -9.37
N GLY A 245 13.88 -5.74 -9.47
CA GLY A 245 14.15 -4.80 -8.38
C GLY A 245 15.33 -5.18 -7.48
N ILE A 246 15.66 -6.47 -7.36
CA ILE A 246 16.76 -6.97 -6.52
C ILE A 246 18.09 -6.75 -7.25
N ASP A 247 19.12 -6.27 -6.53
CA ASP A 247 20.39 -5.87 -7.14
C ASP A 247 21.61 -6.66 -6.66
N TYR A 248 22.66 -6.55 -7.48
CA TYR A 248 24.03 -6.77 -7.07
C TYR A 248 24.87 -5.57 -7.48
N ALA A 249 25.38 -4.84 -6.49
CA ALA A 249 26.13 -3.59 -6.71
C ALA A 249 25.37 -2.59 -7.60
N GLU A 250 24.08 -2.40 -7.32
CA GLU A 250 23.13 -1.54 -8.04
C GLU A 250 22.82 -1.96 -9.49
N LYS A 251 23.28 -3.14 -9.92
CA LYS A 251 23.00 -3.70 -11.25
C LYS A 251 21.86 -4.71 -11.21
N TYR A 252 21.36 -5.08 -12.39
CA TYR A 252 20.40 -6.16 -12.64
C TYR A 252 18.96 -5.95 -12.13
N ARG A 253 18.66 -4.86 -11.40
CA ARG A 253 17.28 -4.53 -10.98
C ARG A 253 16.28 -4.59 -12.13
N ASN A 254 16.71 -4.29 -13.35
CA ASN A 254 15.89 -4.22 -14.56
C ASN A 254 15.59 -5.56 -15.24
N LEU A 255 16.14 -6.68 -14.76
CA LEU A 255 15.79 -7.98 -15.32
C LEU A 255 14.32 -8.30 -14.99
N PRO A 256 13.53 -8.82 -15.96
CA PRO A 256 12.10 -9.08 -15.74
C PRO A 256 11.85 -10.39 -14.96
N TYR A 257 12.90 -11.12 -14.61
CA TYR A 257 12.90 -12.39 -13.89
C TYR A 257 13.86 -12.29 -12.70
N ILE A 258 13.77 -13.26 -11.78
CA ILE A 258 14.74 -13.40 -10.67
C ILE A 258 15.65 -14.57 -10.98
N GLY A 259 16.97 -14.36 -10.91
CA GLY A 259 17.98 -15.38 -11.17
C GLY A 259 19.06 -15.43 -10.09
N SER A 260 19.68 -16.59 -9.94
CA SER A 260 20.85 -16.78 -9.07
C SER A 260 22.09 -16.14 -9.70
N VAL A 261 22.96 -15.53 -8.90
CA VAL A 261 24.31 -15.16 -9.33
C VAL A 261 25.23 -16.36 -9.13
N ARG A 262 26.04 -16.67 -10.14
CA ARG A 262 26.98 -17.78 -10.05
C ARG A 262 28.04 -17.47 -8.97
N PRO A 263 28.39 -18.44 -8.10
CA PRO A 263 29.25 -18.20 -6.95
C PRO A 263 30.59 -17.50 -7.28
N GLU A 264 31.19 -17.84 -8.42
CA GLU A 264 32.49 -17.29 -8.86
C GLU A 264 32.46 -15.79 -9.20
N PHE A 265 31.27 -15.18 -9.34
CA PHE A 265 31.11 -13.74 -9.59
C PHE A 265 30.67 -12.94 -8.35
N ILE A 266 30.43 -13.61 -7.21
CA ILE A 266 30.07 -12.98 -5.95
C ILE A 266 31.35 -12.46 -5.28
N LYS A 267 31.44 -11.14 -5.11
CA LYS A 267 32.53 -10.48 -4.38
C LYS A 267 32.18 -10.48 -2.90
N HIS A 268 33.11 -11.00 -2.10
CA HIS A 268 33.03 -11.02 -0.63
C HIS A 268 33.69 -9.80 -0.01
#